data_AF-A0A1I7ZEY6-F1
#
_entry.id   AF-A0A1I7ZEY6-F1
#
_cell.length_a   1.000
_cell.length_b   1.000
_cell.length_c   1.000
_cell.angle_alpha   90.00
_cell.angle_beta   90.00
_cell.angle_gamma   90.00
#
_symmetry.space_group_name_H-M   'P 1'
#
loop_
_entity.id
_entity.type
_entity.pdbx_description
1 polymer ?
#
loop_
_entity_poly.entity_id
_entity_poly.type
_entity_poly.pdbx_seq_one_letter_code
_entity_poly.pdbx_strand_id
1 'polypeptide(L)' 'MRLSSEEWKTSTKREAFVGMEFELEKLLHTASEERRAQHQKELDGFRNLFARFLKAKSTIEWSKIEPLPSDAIIPYNK' A
#
# COMPACT_ATOMS: atom_id res chain seq x y z
N MET A 1 25.61 8.10 -12.74
CA MET A 1 25.47 7.96 -11.26
C MET A 1 24.02 7.92 -10.75
N ARG A 2 23.05 8.66 -11.33
CA ARG A 2 21.62 8.61 -10.89
C ARG A 2 20.87 7.31 -11.22
N LEU A 3 21.17 6.67 -12.35
CA LEU A 3 20.50 5.42 -12.80
C LEU A 3 20.70 4.27 -11.79
N SER A 4 21.93 4.10 -11.31
CA SER A 4 22.30 3.07 -10.33
C SER A 4 21.53 3.19 -8.99
N SER A 5 21.18 4.41 -8.54
CA SER A 5 20.43 4.60 -7.29
C SER A 5 18.95 4.24 -7.42
N GLU A 6 18.33 4.55 -8.55
CA GLU A 6 16.92 4.21 -8.79
C GLU A 6 16.73 2.72 -9.12
N GLU A 7 17.68 2.12 -9.83
CA GLU A 7 17.74 0.67 -10.06
C GLU A 7 17.92 -0.09 -8.73
N TRP A 8 18.85 0.36 -7.88
CA TRP A 8 19.07 -0.23 -6.56
C TRP A 8 17.81 -0.13 -5.69
N LYS A 9 17.19 1.06 -5.61
CA LYS A 9 15.91 1.24 -4.87
C LYS A 9 14.82 0.31 -5.40
N THR A 10 14.78 0.05 -6.70
CA THR A 10 13.81 -0.87 -7.31
C THR A 10 14.11 -2.32 -6.96
N SER A 11 15.38 -2.73 -6.97
CA SER A 11 15.82 -4.08 -6.54
C SER A 11 15.48 -4.34 -5.08
N THR A 12 15.87 -3.44 -4.18
CA THR A 12 15.61 -3.59 -2.74
C THR A 12 14.11 -3.63 -2.42
N LYS A 13 13.30 -2.82 -3.10
CA LYS A 13 11.83 -2.86 -2.94
C LYS A 13 11.25 -4.19 -3.42
N ARG A 14 11.75 -4.74 -4.53
CA ARG A 14 11.31 -6.04 -5.05
C ARG A 14 11.68 -7.16 -4.09
N GLU A 15 12.91 -7.17 -3.59
CA GLU A 15 13.38 -8.14 -2.59
C GLU A 15 12.53 -8.08 -1.32
N ALA A 16 12.26 -6.86 -0.81
CA ALA A 16 11.39 -6.67 0.35
C ALA A 16 9.96 -7.17 0.12
N PHE A 17 9.41 -6.96 -1.08
CA PHE A 17 8.07 -7.45 -1.44
C PHE A 17 8.02 -8.98 -1.45
N VAL A 18 8.98 -9.63 -2.13
CA VAL A 18 9.05 -11.10 -2.22
C VAL A 18 9.28 -11.73 -0.84
N GLY A 19 10.18 -11.15 -0.03
CA GLY A 19 10.42 -11.62 1.33
C GLY A 19 9.16 -11.53 2.20
N MET A 20 8.41 -10.45 2.08
CA MET A 20 7.13 -10.29 2.77
C MET A 20 6.09 -11.34 2.31
N GLU A 21 5.94 -11.58 1.00
CA GLU A 21 5.02 -12.62 0.49
C GLU A 21 5.33 -14.00 1.08
N PHE A 22 6.61 -14.37 1.11
CA PHE A 22 7.05 -15.64 1.67
C PHE A 22 6.71 -15.78 3.16
N GLU A 23 6.87 -14.72 3.95
CA GLU A 23 6.51 -14.76 5.37
C GLU A 23 4.98 -14.77 5.60
N LEU A 24 4.19 -14.12 4.74
CA LEU A 24 2.71 -14.23 4.82
C LEU A 24 2.23 -15.66 4.53
N GLU A 25 2.83 -16.33 3.54
CA GLU A 25 2.51 -17.73 3.26
C GLU A 25 2.79 -18.60 4.48
N LYS A 26 3.96 -18.48 5.11
CA LYS A 26 4.27 -19.21 6.34
C LYS A 26 3.29 -18.92 7.46
N LEU A 27 2.92 -17.65 7.65
CA LEU A 27 1.96 -17.25 8.67
C LEU A 27 0.59 -17.88 8.43
N LEU A 28 0.15 -18.00 7.18
CA LEU A 28 -1.11 -18.67 6.86
C LEU A 28 -1.08 -20.17 7.18
N HIS A 29 0.08 -20.82 7.08
CA HIS A 29 0.22 -22.24 7.42
C HIS A 29 0.07 -22.52 8.93
N THR A 30 0.15 -21.51 9.79
CA THR A 30 -0.09 -21.67 11.23
C THR A 30 -1.54 -21.42 11.64
N ALA A 31 -2.40 -20.99 10.71
CA ALA A 31 -3.81 -20.75 10.96
C ALA A 31 -4.60 -22.06 11.12
N SER A 32 -5.60 -22.06 12.01
CA SER A 32 -6.58 -23.15 12.08
C SER A 32 -7.43 -23.18 10.80
N GLU A 33 -7.95 -24.35 10.44
CA GLU A 33 -8.72 -24.52 9.20
C GLU A 33 -9.97 -23.62 9.16
N GLU A 34 -10.65 -23.43 10.29
CA GLU A 34 -11.86 -22.62 10.39
C GLU A 34 -11.60 -21.13 10.13
N ARG A 35 -10.38 -20.66 10.42
CA ARG A 35 -9.99 -19.24 10.28
C ARG A 35 -9.11 -18.98 9.06
N ARG A 36 -8.60 -20.02 8.40
CA ARG A 36 -7.66 -19.90 7.29
C ARG A 36 -8.16 -19.01 6.16
N ALA A 37 -9.43 -19.12 5.77
CA ALA A 37 -10.02 -18.28 4.73
C ALA A 37 -10.10 -16.80 5.12
N GLN A 38 -10.44 -16.51 6.38
CA GLN A 38 -10.46 -15.15 6.90
C GLN A 38 -9.06 -14.54 6.94
N HIS A 39 -8.08 -15.27 7.45
CA HIS A 39 -6.69 -14.82 7.50
C HIS A 39 -6.09 -14.65 6.10
N GLN A 40 -6.38 -15.52 5.14
CA GLN A 40 -5.96 -15.33 3.74
C GLN A 40 -6.45 -13.96 3.22
N LYS A 41 -7.73 -13.63 3.42
CA LYS A 41 -8.31 -12.35 2.97
C LYS A 41 -7.63 -11.14 3.61
N GLU A 42 -7.33 -11.23 4.90
CA GLU A 42 -6.64 -10.17 5.65
C GLU A 42 -5.19 -9.99 5.16
N LEU A 43 -4.47 -11.09 4.97
CA LEU A 43 -3.09 -11.09 4.49
C LEU A 43 -3.00 -10.61 3.03
N ASP A 44 -3.97 -10.94 2.18
CA ASP A 44 -4.07 -10.39 0.82
C ASP A 44 -4.29 -8.87 0.83
N GLY A 45 -5.12 -8.39 1.75
CA GLY A 45 -5.30 -6.96 1.99
C GLY A 45 -4.00 -6.27 2.40
N PHE A 46 -3.27 -6.87 3.34
CA PHE A 46 -1.97 -6.39 3.79
C PHE A 46 -0.94 -6.38 2.65
N ARG A 47 -0.83 -7.47 1.88
CA ARG A 47 0.06 -7.59 0.70
C ARG A 47 -0.18 -6.44 -0.28
N ASN A 48 -1.44 -6.13 -0.57
CA ASN A 48 -1.82 -5.03 -1.46
C ASN A 48 -1.45 -3.66 -0.87
N LEU A 49 -1.64 -3.46 0.43
CA LEU A 49 -1.23 -2.23 1.12
C LEU A 49 0.30 -2.06 1.09
N PHE A 50 1.06 -3.13 1.34
CA PHE A 50 2.51 -3.11 1.32
C PHE A 50 3.07 -2.84 -0.09
N ALA A 51 2.47 -3.42 -1.14
CA ALA A 51 2.82 -3.11 -2.52
C ALA A 51 2.64 -1.61 -2.83
N ARG A 52 1.55 -0.99 -2.34
CA ARG A 52 1.31 0.45 -2.50
C ARG A 52 2.31 1.27 -1.69
N PHE A 53 2.64 0.86 -0.48
CA PHE A 53 3.63 1.51 0.37
C PHE A 53 5.00 1.59 -0.32
N LEU A 54 5.49 0.49 -0.92
CA LEU A 54 6.77 0.49 -1.63
C LEU A 54 6.78 1.41 -2.86
N LYS A 55 5.64 1.60 -3.51
CA LYS A 55 5.48 2.46 -4.69
C LYS A 55 5.18 3.92 -4.33
N ALA A 56 4.82 4.20 -3.09
CA ALA A 56 4.37 5.52 -2.67
C ALA A 56 5.46 6.58 -2.90
N LYS A 57 5.04 7.71 -3.46
CA LYS A 57 5.79 8.96 -3.57
C LYS A 57 4.91 10.06 -2.99
N SER A 58 5.46 11.23 -2.67
CA SER A 58 4.62 12.40 -2.34
C SER A 58 3.72 12.70 -3.54
N THR A 59 2.43 12.38 -3.44
CA THR A 59 1.45 12.52 -4.54
C THR A 59 0.82 13.90 -4.60
N ILE A 60 1.11 14.77 -3.63
CA ILE A 60 0.54 16.12 -3.56
C ILE A 60 1.47 17.10 -4.26
N GLU A 61 0.97 17.70 -5.34
CA GLU A 61 1.55 18.88 -5.96
C GLU A 61 0.93 20.12 -5.31
N TRP A 62 1.66 20.76 -4.39
CA TRP A 62 1.16 21.90 -3.60
C TRP A 62 0.63 23.06 -4.46
N SER A 63 1.21 23.28 -5.65
CA SER A 63 0.80 24.32 -6.59
C SER A 63 -0.57 24.08 -7.25
N LYS A 64 -1.13 22.86 -7.15
CA LYS A 64 -2.44 22.50 -7.73
C LYS A 64 -3.57 22.50 -6.70
N ILE A 65 -3.29 22.88 -5.46
CA ILE A 65 -4.32 22.97 -4.42
C ILE A 65 -5.09 24.28 -4.63
N GLU A 66 -6.41 24.16 -4.79
CA GLU A 66 -7.32 25.28 -4.99
C GLU A 66 -8.36 25.33 -3.85
N PRO A 67 -8.90 26.53 -3.54
CA PRO A 67 -10.05 26.64 -2.65
C PRO A 67 -11.23 25.79 -3.16
N LEU A 68 -11.98 25.20 -2.23
CA LEU A 68 -13.16 24.42 -2.60
C LEU A 68 -14.21 25.31 -3.30
N PRO A 69 -14.90 24.80 -4.34
CA PRO A 69 -16.06 25.47 -4.93
C PRO A 69 -17.13 25.80 -3.88
N SER A 70 -17.88 26.88 -4.08
CA SER A 70 -18.89 27.38 -3.12
C SER A 70 -20.02 26.39 -2.81
N ASP A 71 -20.25 25.43 -3.70
CA ASP A 71 -21.26 24.39 -3.63
C ASP A 71 -20.70 23.02 -3.22
N ALA A 72 -19.38 22.88 -3.08
CA ALA A 72 -18.73 21.62 -2.69
C ALA A 72 -19.03 21.23 -1.22
N ILE A 73 -19.43 22.18 -0.38
CA ILE A 73 -19.83 21.95 1.00
C ILE A 73 -21.27 22.43 1.19
N ILE A 74 -22.15 21.52 1.59
CA ILE A 74 -23.55 21.84 1.90
C ILE A 74 -23.65 22.21 3.39
N PRO A 75 -24.18 23.39 3.73
CA PRO A 75 -24.42 23.77 5.13
C PRO A 75 -25.45 22.86 5.79
N TYR A 76 -25.21 22.48 7.05
CA TYR A 76 -26.07 21.57 7.80
C TYR A 76 -27.49 22.13 8.04
N ASN A 77 -27.65 23.46 8.11
CA ASN A 77 -28.92 24.12 8.42
C ASN A 77 -29.72 24.53 7.18
N LYS A 78 -29.59 23.79 6.08
CA LYS A 78 -30.50 23.94 4.93
C LYS A 78 -31.85 23.27 5.18
#